data_AF-A0A969ILW9-F1
#
_entry.id   AF-A0A969ILW9-F1
#
_cell.length_a   1.000
_cell.length_b   1.000
_cell.length_c   1.000
_cell.angle_alpha   90.00
_cell.angle_beta   90.00
_cell.angle_gamma   90.00
#
_symmetry.space_group_name_H-M   'P 1'
#
loop_
_entity.id
_entity.type
_entity.pdbx_description
1 polymer ?
#
loop_
_entity_poly.entity_id
_entity_poly.type
_entity_poly.pdbx_seq_one_letter_code
_entity_poly.pdbx_strand_id
1 'polypeptide(L)'
;MPDPARSGRALGPDADGDRPGRRSGARDRSGHGQGRNLFQEQLSVEGSYVWRYDASDLSQRRGEAVTTLGQGWTEPPGTPAVGLAYLAAFKATGRPLFMDMAKATARALLRTQLESGGWQALLEFDPVARAAWCYRADAGTGRPDCEAIEGNKLRNVTNIDDNISQASLTFLIRLDSELRGEWGDLRKAAMFGLEGLLEMQYPNGSWPVRSDFKIPDALTNSAWRARYPAEWSRTYVEPAGEFYITNDHVVRDTIRMFLLAADTYREPAYLATARRAGDFLLAARLPESQPGWAQTYNPDLEPIWGRKFEPPAIAAYETASSIEALLELYAATGERRYLEGIDPPARWLEQSRLPEGDWARFYELETNRPLYFDADYQITHDGGEAPDHYSFRGSFGIPSVLERYRQAADGEVLAGQADVSPVPSDADVEAITGALDDQGRWVEDGLIHSGSFVRNLAALASFAAAEKGVSLPDYIRPVRHKLDF
;
A
#
# COMPACT_ATOMS: atom_id res chain seq x y z
N MET A 1 49.73 -55.02 17.52
CA MET A 1 49.58 -56.34 16.88
C MET A 1 48.27 -56.96 17.36
N PRO A 2 47.40 -57.49 16.50
CA PRO A 2 47.26 -57.21 15.06
C PRO A 2 45.80 -56.87 14.66
N ASP A 3 45.65 -55.89 13.76
CA ASP A 3 44.74 -55.95 12.60
C ASP A 3 45.41 -56.92 11.57
N PRO A 4 44.81 -57.53 10.50
CA PRO A 4 43.59 -57.15 9.77
C PRO A 4 42.81 -58.34 9.11
N ALA A 5 41.80 -58.05 8.28
CA ALA A 5 41.75 -58.44 6.85
C ALA A 5 40.37 -58.84 6.27
N ARG A 6 40.00 -58.05 5.24
CA ARG A 6 39.61 -58.47 3.88
C ARG A 6 38.30 -59.24 3.63
N SER A 7 37.40 -58.60 2.88
CA SER A 7 37.09 -58.85 1.44
C SER A 7 35.72 -58.21 1.15
N GLY A 8 35.43 -57.46 0.10
CA GLY A 8 36.02 -57.38 -1.23
C GLY A 8 35.25 -58.27 -2.21
N ARG A 9 34.12 -57.79 -2.75
CA ARG A 9 33.77 -57.88 -4.19
C ARG A 9 32.39 -57.31 -4.52
N ALA A 10 32.41 -56.39 -5.47
CA ALA A 10 31.28 -56.00 -6.30
C ALA A 10 30.84 -57.16 -7.21
N LEU A 11 29.54 -57.25 -7.49
CA LEU A 11 28.93 -57.77 -8.72
C LEU A 11 27.48 -57.25 -8.78
N GLY A 12 27.18 -56.36 -9.72
CA GLY A 12 25.84 -56.36 -10.36
C GLY A 12 25.88 -57.33 -11.56
N PRO A 13 24.91 -57.30 -12.50
CA PRO A 13 23.55 -56.78 -12.49
C PRO A 13 22.52 -57.91 -12.75
N ASP A 14 21.22 -57.60 -12.72
CA ASP A 14 20.11 -58.20 -13.50
C ASP A 14 18.79 -57.77 -12.84
N ALA A 15 18.00 -56.87 -13.42
CA ALA A 15 17.14 -57.00 -14.61
C ALA A 15 15.68 -57.31 -14.22
N ASP A 16 14.84 -56.33 -14.56
CA ASP A 16 13.42 -56.38 -14.91
C ASP A 16 12.38 -56.99 -13.96
N GLY A 17 11.58 -56.07 -13.41
CA GLY A 17 10.23 -56.30 -12.87
C GLY A 17 9.36 -55.09 -13.19
N ASP A 18 8.99 -54.98 -14.46
CA ASP A 18 8.14 -54.00 -15.12
C ASP A 18 6.81 -53.71 -14.38
N ARG A 19 6.56 -52.44 -14.01
CA ARG A 19 5.20 -51.85 -13.95
C ARG A 19 5.25 -50.36 -14.36
N PRO A 20 4.44 -49.94 -15.35
CA PRO A 20 4.50 -48.62 -15.95
C PRO A 20 3.58 -47.61 -15.23
N GLY A 21 4.02 -46.36 -15.14
CA GLY A 21 3.23 -45.25 -14.61
C GLY A 21 4.01 -43.95 -14.60
N ARG A 22 4.59 -43.57 -15.75
CA ARG A 22 5.30 -42.30 -15.95
C ARG A 22 4.35 -41.12 -15.69
N ARG A 23 4.58 -40.36 -14.63
CA ARG A 23 4.36 -38.90 -14.59
C ARG A 23 5.72 -38.20 -14.58
N SER A 24 6.47 -38.36 -15.67
CA SER A 24 7.63 -37.52 -15.99
C SER A 24 7.24 -36.70 -17.21
N GLY A 25 6.65 -35.53 -16.96
CA GLY A 25 6.08 -34.67 -17.99
C GLY A 25 6.13 -33.18 -17.68
N ALA A 26 6.84 -32.74 -16.64
CA ALA A 26 7.26 -31.36 -16.50
C ALA A 26 8.74 -31.28 -16.88
N ARG A 27 9.02 -31.34 -18.19
CA ARG A 27 10.33 -30.90 -18.70
C ARG A 27 10.40 -29.41 -18.43
N ASP A 28 11.22 -29.03 -17.46
CA ASP A 28 12.18 -27.93 -17.54
C ASP A 28 11.85 -26.91 -18.65
N ARG A 29 10.80 -26.12 -18.40
CA ARG A 29 10.61 -24.79 -19.03
C ARG A 29 11.00 -23.68 -18.06
N SER A 30 11.72 -24.02 -16.98
CA SER A 30 12.54 -23.06 -16.26
C SER A 30 13.75 -22.74 -17.11
N GLY A 31 13.58 -21.87 -18.10
CA GLY A 31 14.62 -21.44 -19.05
C GLY A 31 15.97 -21.21 -18.37
N HIS A 32 16.84 -22.22 -18.44
CA HIS A 32 18.24 -22.13 -18.06
C HIS A 32 19.02 -21.70 -19.29
N GLY A 33 19.31 -20.41 -19.36
CA GLY A 33 20.19 -19.83 -20.36
C GLY A 33 20.05 -18.32 -20.42
N GLN A 34 20.64 -17.61 -19.45
CA GLN A 34 20.61 -16.14 -19.32
C GLN A 34 19.20 -15.54 -19.16
N GLY A 35 18.58 -15.77 -18.00
CA GLY A 35 17.34 -15.08 -17.63
C GLY A 35 17.60 -13.58 -17.43
N ARG A 36 17.54 -12.82 -18.52
CA ARG A 36 17.47 -11.35 -18.48
C ARG A 36 16.24 -10.97 -17.68
N ASN A 37 16.40 -10.25 -16.58
CA ASN A 37 15.27 -9.66 -15.89
C ASN A 37 14.86 -8.41 -16.67
N LEU A 38 14.09 -8.61 -17.74
CA LEU A 38 13.74 -7.54 -18.69
C LEU A 38 12.92 -6.43 -18.01
N PHE A 39 12.17 -6.74 -16.95
CA PHE A 39 11.47 -5.73 -16.16
C PHE A 39 12.45 -4.73 -15.53
N GLN A 40 13.59 -5.18 -15.01
CA GLN A 40 14.64 -4.25 -14.56
C GLN A 40 15.45 -3.69 -15.73
N GLU A 41 15.93 -4.53 -16.64
CA GLU A 41 16.88 -4.15 -17.69
C GLU A 41 16.29 -3.16 -18.70
N GLN A 42 14.97 -3.14 -18.91
CA GLN A 42 14.33 -2.30 -19.92
C GLN A 42 13.37 -1.25 -19.34
N LEU A 43 12.66 -1.56 -18.25
CA LEU A 43 11.63 -0.65 -17.70
C LEU A 43 12.15 0.25 -16.59
N SER A 44 13.18 -0.17 -15.87
CA SER A 44 13.66 0.61 -14.72
C SER A 44 14.37 1.88 -15.15
N VAL A 45 14.18 2.95 -14.37
CA VAL A 45 14.97 4.18 -14.44
C VAL A 45 15.67 4.32 -13.10
N GLU A 46 16.98 4.10 -13.04
CA GLU A 46 17.74 4.16 -11.78
C GLU A 46 17.20 3.20 -10.69
N GLY A 47 16.53 2.12 -11.08
CA GLY A 47 15.86 1.18 -10.17
C GLY A 47 14.41 1.54 -9.79
N SER A 48 13.88 2.64 -10.33
CA SER A 48 12.48 3.06 -10.16
C SER A 48 11.57 2.58 -11.29
N TYR A 49 10.26 2.60 -11.03
CA TYR A 49 9.21 2.12 -11.94
C TYR A 49 8.00 3.08 -11.96
N VAL A 50 7.21 3.02 -13.03
CA VAL A 50 5.92 3.73 -13.16
C VAL A 50 4.77 2.72 -13.27
N TRP A 51 3.52 3.16 -13.40
CA TRP A 51 2.38 2.23 -13.47
C TRP A 51 2.26 1.49 -14.79
N ARG A 52 2.43 2.20 -15.90
CA ARG A 52 2.13 1.69 -17.25
C ARG A 52 3.21 2.09 -18.24
N TYR A 53 3.50 1.17 -19.15
CA TYR A 53 4.45 1.33 -20.25
C TYR A 53 3.81 0.88 -21.56
N ASP A 54 4.05 1.61 -22.65
CA ASP A 54 3.73 1.14 -24.00
C ASP A 54 4.58 -0.10 -24.32
N ALA A 55 3.96 -1.23 -24.65
CA ALA A 55 4.69 -2.48 -24.85
C ALA A 55 5.48 -2.55 -26.17
N SER A 56 5.20 -1.66 -27.12
CA SER A 56 5.83 -1.71 -28.45
C SER A 56 7.23 -1.10 -28.45
N ASP A 57 7.42 0.02 -27.75
CA ASP A 57 8.68 0.78 -27.77
C ASP A 57 9.10 1.38 -26.42
N LEU A 58 8.28 1.21 -25.37
CA LEU A 58 8.51 1.75 -24.01
C LEU A 58 8.63 3.29 -23.95
N SER A 59 8.28 4.00 -25.02
CA SER A 59 8.43 5.45 -25.15
C SER A 59 7.42 6.21 -24.29
N GLN A 60 6.22 5.65 -24.12
CA GLN A 60 5.20 6.21 -23.25
C GLN A 60 5.22 5.50 -21.90
N ARG A 61 5.43 6.30 -20.86
CA ARG A 61 5.51 5.87 -19.47
C ARG A 61 4.62 6.79 -18.63
N ARG A 62 3.86 6.24 -17.69
CA ARG A 62 2.88 7.00 -16.91
C ARG A 62 2.73 6.46 -15.50
N GLY A 63 2.66 7.35 -14.53
CA GLY A 63 1.93 7.13 -13.28
C GLY A 63 0.49 7.61 -13.47
N GLU A 64 -0.03 8.37 -12.50
CA GLU A 64 -1.27 9.13 -12.70
C GLU A 64 -1.09 10.17 -13.81
N ALA A 65 0.07 10.83 -13.83
CA ALA A 65 0.52 11.73 -14.87
C ALA A 65 1.47 11.05 -15.87
N VAL A 66 1.63 11.64 -17.05
CA VAL A 66 2.67 11.27 -18.01
C VAL A 66 4.05 11.57 -17.41
N THR A 67 4.98 10.62 -17.54
CA THR A 67 6.35 10.73 -17.01
C THR A 67 7.38 10.73 -18.14
N THR A 68 8.53 11.36 -17.92
CA THR A 68 9.68 11.29 -18.83
C THR A 68 10.48 9.99 -18.65
N LEU A 69 11.46 9.74 -19.52
CA LEU A 69 12.38 8.61 -19.38
C LEU A 69 13.33 8.72 -18.17
N GLY A 70 13.44 9.92 -17.58
CA GLY A 70 14.23 10.19 -16.38
C GLY A 70 13.41 10.11 -15.10
N GLN A 71 12.15 9.64 -15.16
CA GLN A 71 11.23 9.70 -14.02
C GLN A 71 10.71 8.33 -13.60
N GLY A 72 10.43 8.20 -12.30
CA GLY A 72 9.73 7.07 -11.69
C GLY A 72 8.47 7.53 -10.94
N TRP A 73 7.70 6.58 -10.42
CA TRP A 73 6.47 6.84 -9.65
C TRP A 73 6.45 6.07 -8.33
N THR A 74 6.06 6.71 -7.25
CA THR A 74 6.06 6.14 -5.90
C THR A 74 4.73 5.48 -5.56
N GLU A 75 3.62 6.09 -5.96
CA GLU A 75 2.28 5.62 -5.62
C GLU A 75 2.10 4.16 -6.08
N PRO A 76 1.66 3.24 -5.20
CA PRO A 76 1.40 1.85 -5.60
C PRO A 76 0.42 1.76 -6.79
N PRO A 77 0.65 0.87 -7.77
CA PRO A 77 1.63 -0.21 -7.80
C PRO A 77 3.00 0.20 -8.39
N GLY A 78 3.44 1.43 -8.19
CA GLY A 78 4.74 1.93 -8.62
C GLY A 78 5.94 1.35 -7.87
N THR A 79 7.00 2.15 -7.79
CA THR A 79 8.35 1.78 -7.31
C THR A 79 8.39 0.93 -6.03
N PRO A 80 7.81 1.35 -4.89
CA PRO A 80 7.86 0.56 -3.65
C PRO A 80 7.12 -0.78 -3.76
N ALA A 81 6.00 -0.85 -4.48
CA ALA A 81 5.25 -2.09 -4.67
C ALA A 81 6.05 -3.11 -5.49
N VAL A 82 6.73 -2.66 -6.55
CA VAL A 82 7.65 -3.49 -7.34
C VAL A 82 8.82 -3.99 -6.49
N GLY A 83 9.39 -3.12 -5.64
CA GLY A 83 10.45 -3.50 -4.70
C GLY A 83 10.01 -4.59 -3.72
N LEU A 84 8.79 -4.48 -3.17
CA LEU A 84 8.20 -5.49 -2.29
C LEU A 84 7.99 -6.82 -3.01
N ALA A 85 7.56 -6.81 -4.28
CA ALA A 85 7.40 -8.02 -5.08
C ALA A 85 8.73 -8.74 -5.33
N TYR A 86 9.80 -7.99 -5.60
CA TYR A 86 11.15 -8.57 -5.69
C TYR A 86 11.63 -9.14 -4.36
N LEU A 87 11.41 -8.43 -3.25
CA LEU A 87 11.77 -8.93 -1.93
C LEU A 87 11.02 -10.24 -1.60
N ALA A 88 9.73 -10.32 -1.93
CA ALA A 88 8.93 -11.53 -1.77
C ALA A 88 9.49 -12.69 -2.62
N ALA A 89 9.82 -12.43 -3.89
CA ALA A 89 10.43 -13.42 -4.77
C ALA A 89 11.80 -13.90 -4.27
N PHE A 90 12.62 -13.00 -3.70
CA PHE A 90 13.86 -13.38 -3.04
C PHE A 90 13.61 -14.32 -1.86
N LYS A 91 12.69 -13.98 -0.95
CA LYS A 91 12.38 -14.81 0.22
C LYS A 91 11.87 -16.20 -0.17
N ALA A 92 11.04 -16.27 -1.22
CA ALA A 92 10.53 -17.54 -1.74
C ALA A 92 11.60 -18.41 -2.41
N THR A 93 12.54 -17.78 -3.13
CA THR A 93 13.43 -18.51 -4.04
C THR A 93 14.89 -18.62 -3.60
N GLY A 94 15.36 -17.69 -2.76
CA GLY A 94 16.77 -17.51 -2.41
C GLY A 94 17.65 -16.98 -3.54
N ARG A 95 17.08 -16.58 -4.69
CA ARG A 95 17.84 -16.18 -5.87
C ARG A 95 18.44 -14.78 -5.71
N PRO A 96 19.77 -14.59 -5.76
CA PRO A 96 20.43 -13.30 -5.54
C PRO A 96 19.92 -12.16 -6.44
N LEU A 97 19.56 -12.49 -7.68
CA LEU A 97 19.01 -11.53 -8.64
C LEU A 97 17.87 -10.70 -8.05
N PHE A 98 16.90 -11.33 -7.38
CA PHE A 98 15.75 -10.61 -6.82
C PHE A 98 16.14 -9.68 -5.65
N MET A 99 17.14 -10.07 -4.85
CA MET A 99 17.69 -9.20 -3.82
C MET A 99 18.41 -7.99 -4.44
N ASP A 100 19.16 -8.19 -5.52
CA ASP A 100 19.82 -7.09 -6.23
C ASP A 100 18.80 -6.10 -6.80
N MET A 101 17.65 -6.58 -7.29
CA MET A 101 16.56 -5.73 -7.76
C MET A 101 15.91 -4.94 -6.64
N ALA A 102 15.58 -5.60 -5.51
CA ALA A 102 15.05 -4.91 -4.33
C ALA A 102 16.03 -3.83 -3.85
N LYS A 103 17.34 -4.13 -3.81
CA LYS A 103 18.35 -3.14 -3.47
C LYS A 103 18.40 -1.98 -4.47
N ALA A 104 18.28 -2.23 -5.78
CA ALA A 104 18.22 -1.17 -6.78
C ALA A 104 17.01 -0.24 -6.56
N THR A 105 15.83 -0.81 -6.30
CA THR A 105 14.63 -0.05 -5.96
C THR A 105 14.79 0.78 -4.70
N ALA A 106 15.45 0.25 -3.67
CA ALA A 106 15.74 1.00 -2.46
C ALA A 106 16.69 2.17 -2.73
N ARG A 107 17.72 1.99 -3.58
CA ARG A 107 18.61 3.10 -3.97
C ARG A 107 17.84 4.23 -4.66
N ALA A 108 16.88 3.90 -5.52
CA ALA A 108 16.03 4.89 -6.17
C ALA A 108 15.28 5.76 -5.15
N LEU A 109 14.67 5.14 -4.15
CA LEU A 109 13.97 5.83 -3.06
C LEU A 109 14.92 6.65 -2.18
N LEU A 110 16.09 6.11 -1.82
CA LEU A 110 17.11 6.83 -1.07
C LEU A 110 17.58 8.11 -1.79
N ARG A 111 17.74 8.05 -3.12
CA ARG A 111 18.14 9.20 -3.96
C ARG A 111 17.04 10.26 -4.12
N THR A 112 15.80 9.96 -3.74
CA THR A 112 14.62 10.80 -3.98
C THR A 112 13.84 11.09 -2.71
N GLN A 113 14.39 10.74 -1.54
CA GLN A 113 13.81 11.13 -0.26
C GLN A 113 14.00 12.62 -0.04
N LEU A 114 12.92 13.30 0.35
CA LEU A 114 12.89 14.73 0.59
C LEU A 114 13.48 15.08 1.96
N GLU A 115 13.96 16.32 2.12
CA GLU A 115 14.45 16.83 3.42
C GLU A 115 13.36 16.89 4.50
N SER A 116 12.08 16.95 4.11
CA SER A 116 10.93 16.82 5.01
C SER A 116 10.60 15.39 5.45
N GLY A 117 11.33 14.38 4.97
CA GLY A 117 11.25 13.00 5.46
C GLY A 117 10.68 11.99 4.47
N GLY A 118 9.67 12.37 3.69
CA GLY A 118 8.93 11.48 2.80
C GLY A 118 9.28 11.61 1.33
N TRP A 119 8.31 11.28 0.50
CA TRP A 119 8.40 11.31 -0.97
C TRP A 119 7.20 12.03 -1.56
N GLN A 120 7.34 12.45 -2.81
CA GLN A 120 6.23 12.79 -3.69
C GLN A 120 5.90 11.59 -4.61
N ALA A 121 4.78 11.68 -5.32
CA ALA A 121 4.40 10.66 -6.31
C ALA A 121 5.47 10.54 -7.40
N LEU A 122 6.00 11.67 -7.88
CA LEU A 122 7.06 11.70 -8.89
C LEU A 122 8.45 11.50 -8.29
N LEU A 123 9.24 10.62 -8.89
CA LEU A 123 10.66 10.44 -8.64
C LEU A 123 11.45 11.02 -9.81
N GLU A 124 12.16 12.12 -9.61
CA GLU A 124 12.98 12.74 -10.66
C GLU A 124 14.40 12.15 -10.65
N PHE A 125 14.97 11.83 -11.81
CA PHE A 125 16.34 11.32 -12.01
C PHE A 125 17.19 12.17 -12.96
N ASP A 126 16.60 13.05 -13.76
CA ASP A 126 17.33 13.96 -14.64
C ASP A 126 18.23 14.91 -13.83
N PRO A 127 19.53 15.02 -14.14
CA PRO A 127 20.47 15.84 -13.37
C PRO A 127 20.12 17.33 -13.32
N VAL A 128 19.42 17.86 -14.33
CA VAL A 128 19.04 19.27 -14.41
C VAL A 128 17.71 19.48 -13.69
N ALA A 129 16.69 18.67 -14.01
CA ALA A 129 15.36 18.81 -13.41
C ALA A 129 15.35 18.51 -11.91
N ARG A 130 16.22 17.60 -11.45
CA ARG A 130 16.41 17.29 -10.02
C ARG A 130 16.75 18.51 -9.18
N ALA A 131 17.40 19.54 -9.73
CA ALA A 131 17.75 20.76 -8.99
C ALA A 131 16.51 21.52 -8.46
N ALA A 132 15.32 21.24 -8.98
CA ALA A 132 14.04 21.77 -8.49
C ALA A 132 13.47 21.00 -7.28
N TRP A 133 14.20 20.02 -6.73
CA TRP A 133 13.78 19.16 -5.63
C TRP A 133 14.75 19.27 -4.45
N CYS A 134 14.22 19.21 -3.23
CA CYS A 134 14.99 19.16 -2.00
C CYS A 134 15.25 17.73 -1.59
N TYR A 135 15.92 16.96 -2.44
CA TYR A 135 16.32 15.61 -2.09
C TYR A 135 17.54 15.63 -1.16
N ARG A 136 17.48 14.81 -0.11
CA ARG A 136 18.53 14.69 0.90
C ARG A 136 19.88 14.27 0.30
N ALA A 137 19.83 13.41 -0.72
CA ALA A 137 21.02 12.93 -1.41
C ALA A 137 21.80 14.04 -2.13
N ASP A 138 21.14 15.17 -2.43
CA ASP A 138 21.72 16.32 -3.13
C ASP A 138 22.04 17.48 -2.16
N ALA A 139 21.87 17.29 -0.85
CA ALA A 139 22.29 18.28 0.13
C ALA A 139 23.83 18.41 0.12
N GLY A 140 24.34 19.64 0.00
CA GLY A 140 25.76 19.92 -0.01
C GLY A 140 26.50 19.61 -1.33
N THR A 141 25.80 19.26 -2.40
CA THR A 141 26.40 19.00 -3.73
C THR A 141 26.45 20.24 -4.64
N GLY A 142 26.22 21.43 -4.07
CA GLY A 142 26.11 22.68 -4.83
C GLY A 142 24.67 23.00 -5.30
N ARG A 143 23.69 22.15 -4.99
CA ARG A 143 22.27 22.50 -5.07
C ARG A 143 21.98 23.71 -4.16
N PRO A 144 21.15 24.69 -4.58
CA PRO A 144 20.70 25.76 -3.69
C PRO A 144 20.03 25.24 -2.42
N ASP A 145 20.09 26.01 -1.35
CA ASP A 145 19.32 25.72 -0.14
C ASP A 145 17.85 25.53 -0.48
N CYS A 146 17.18 24.61 0.22
CA CYS A 146 15.82 24.22 -0.12
C CYS A 146 14.83 25.40 -0.16
N GLU A 147 15.01 26.37 0.75
CA GLU A 147 14.20 27.59 0.83
C GLU A 147 14.36 28.49 -0.41
N ALA A 148 15.53 28.46 -1.05
CA ALA A 148 15.87 29.29 -2.21
C ALA A 148 15.44 28.67 -3.55
N ILE A 149 14.97 27.43 -3.58
CA ILE A 149 14.48 26.78 -4.79
C ILE A 149 13.07 27.29 -5.12
N GLU A 150 12.92 27.92 -6.28
CA GLU A 150 11.65 28.44 -6.80
C GLU A 150 11.02 27.49 -7.83
N GLY A 151 9.76 27.74 -8.20
CA GLY A 151 9.07 27.04 -9.30
C GLY A 151 8.47 25.68 -8.97
N ASN A 152 8.92 25.00 -7.91
CA ASN A 152 8.32 23.75 -7.42
C ASN A 152 7.80 23.91 -5.98
N LYS A 153 6.47 23.99 -5.83
CA LYS A 153 5.81 24.08 -4.51
C LYS A 153 5.87 22.77 -3.71
N LEU A 154 6.09 21.64 -4.39
CA LEU A 154 6.14 20.31 -3.77
C LEU A 154 7.58 19.86 -3.47
N ARG A 155 8.58 20.71 -3.76
CA ARG A 155 10.02 20.40 -3.71
C ARG A 155 10.51 19.79 -2.40
N ASN A 156 9.80 20.04 -1.30
CA ASN A 156 10.12 19.50 0.01
C ASN A 156 8.88 19.09 0.79
N VAL A 157 7.79 18.75 0.12
CA VAL A 157 6.54 18.38 0.81
C VAL A 157 6.49 16.86 0.93
N THR A 158 6.48 16.33 2.14
CA THR A 158 6.17 14.91 2.39
C THR A 158 4.71 14.66 2.02
N ASN A 159 4.46 13.62 1.21
CA ASN A 159 3.12 13.26 0.77
C ASN A 159 2.73 11.88 1.28
N ILE A 160 1.64 11.82 2.04
CA ILE A 160 1.05 10.57 2.56
C ILE A 160 -0.28 10.23 1.88
N ASP A 161 -0.70 11.04 0.91
CA ASP A 161 -1.79 10.73 -0.01
C ASP A 161 -1.45 9.46 -0.78
N ASP A 162 -2.47 8.67 -1.13
CA ASP A 162 -2.34 7.48 -1.97
C ASP A 162 -1.18 6.54 -1.59
N ASN A 163 -0.92 6.43 -0.28
CA ASN A 163 0.09 5.52 0.28
C ASN A 163 1.52 5.79 -0.26
N ILE A 164 1.83 7.01 -0.70
CA ILE A 164 3.13 7.38 -1.30
C ILE A 164 4.30 7.15 -0.34
N SER A 165 4.33 7.89 0.77
CA SER A 165 5.45 7.78 1.72
C SER A 165 5.36 6.52 2.57
N GLN A 166 4.15 6.06 2.87
CA GLN A 166 3.92 4.88 3.72
C GLN A 166 4.32 3.58 2.99
N ALA A 167 4.04 3.43 1.69
CA ALA A 167 4.51 2.30 0.91
C ALA A 167 6.04 2.30 0.77
N SER A 168 6.64 3.48 0.56
CA SER A 168 8.09 3.65 0.52
C SER A 168 8.73 3.20 1.82
N LEU A 169 8.28 3.71 2.96
CA LEU A 169 8.78 3.31 4.27
C LEU A 169 8.55 1.83 4.55
N THR A 170 7.35 1.30 4.25
CA THR A 170 7.04 -0.13 4.39
C THR A 170 8.05 -1.00 3.65
N PHE A 171 8.39 -0.64 2.42
CA PHE A 171 9.39 -1.34 1.64
C PHE A 171 10.80 -1.24 2.26
N LEU A 172 11.25 -0.04 2.59
CA LEU A 172 12.59 0.17 3.16
C LEU A 172 12.76 -0.57 4.51
N ILE A 173 11.75 -0.56 5.38
CA ILE A 173 11.76 -1.24 6.68
C ILE A 173 11.87 -2.76 6.49
N ARG A 174 11.09 -3.32 5.56
CA ARG A 174 11.11 -4.76 5.27
C ARG A 174 12.44 -5.21 4.67
N LEU A 175 13.01 -4.40 3.78
CA LEU A 175 14.33 -4.67 3.23
C LEU A 175 15.43 -4.55 4.30
N ASP A 176 15.36 -3.54 5.17
CA ASP A 176 16.32 -3.37 6.27
C ASP A 176 16.29 -4.57 7.23
N SER A 177 15.09 -5.06 7.55
CA SER A 177 14.89 -6.27 8.35
C SER A 177 15.50 -7.50 7.68
N GLU A 178 15.26 -7.71 6.38
CA GLU A 178 15.84 -8.82 5.61
C GLU A 178 17.37 -8.74 5.57
N LEU A 179 17.93 -7.53 5.45
CA LEU A 179 19.36 -7.25 5.47
C LEU A 179 19.95 -7.13 6.89
N ARG A 180 19.15 -7.38 7.92
CA ARG A 180 19.57 -7.35 9.34
C ARG A 180 20.24 -6.05 9.76
N GLY A 181 19.89 -4.93 9.13
CA GLY A 181 20.49 -3.62 9.41
C GLY A 181 21.89 -3.40 8.85
N GLU A 182 22.41 -4.27 8.01
CA GLU A 182 23.79 -4.17 7.49
C GLU A 182 23.96 -3.00 6.50
N TRP A 183 22.88 -2.55 5.85
CA TRP A 183 22.90 -1.39 4.98
C TRP A 183 22.55 -0.11 5.74
N GLY A 184 23.55 0.50 6.38
CA GLY A 184 23.35 1.65 7.27
C GLY A 184 22.58 2.84 6.65
N ASP A 185 22.80 3.16 5.38
CA ASP A 185 22.09 4.28 4.72
C ASP A 185 20.61 3.97 4.47
N LEU A 186 20.27 2.70 4.22
CA LEU A 186 18.87 2.24 4.13
C LEU A 186 18.15 2.45 5.45
N ARG A 187 18.77 1.99 6.55
CA ARG A 187 18.23 2.16 7.90
C ARG A 187 18.05 3.64 8.25
N LYS A 188 19.06 4.47 7.98
CA LYS A 188 18.97 5.93 8.22
C LYS A 188 17.84 6.56 7.42
N ALA A 189 17.64 6.17 6.17
CA ALA A 189 16.55 6.69 5.36
C ALA A 189 15.17 6.29 5.91
N ALA A 190 15.00 5.02 6.31
CA ALA A 190 13.77 4.54 6.94
C ALA A 190 13.47 5.28 8.25
N MET A 191 14.45 5.39 9.15
CA MET A 191 14.30 6.10 10.42
C MET A 191 14.01 7.60 10.22
N PHE A 192 14.70 8.25 9.28
CA PHE A 192 14.48 9.66 8.97
C PHE A 192 13.04 9.94 8.48
N GLY A 193 12.49 9.08 7.62
CA GLY A 193 11.11 9.25 7.17
C GLY A 193 10.08 8.91 8.26
N LEU A 194 10.37 7.92 9.11
CA LEU A 194 9.55 7.63 10.30
C LEU A 194 9.52 8.83 11.26
N GLU A 195 10.66 9.45 11.54
CA GLU A 195 10.78 10.66 12.36
C GLU A 195 10.01 11.83 11.74
N GLY A 196 10.14 12.07 10.43
CA GLY A 196 9.37 13.10 9.74
C GLY A 196 7.85 12.90 9.89
N LEU A 197 7.35 11.67 9.73
CA LEU A 197 5.92 11.37 9.93
C LEU A 197 5.48 11.43 11.40
N LEU A 198 6.37 11.14 12.36
CA LEU A 198 6.10 11.36 13.78
C LEU A 198 5.89 12.85 14.08
N GLU A 199 6.76 13.70 13.55
CA GLU A 199 6.70 15.15 13.72
C GLU A 199 5.55 15.81 12.94
N MET A 200 5.02 15.11 11.94
CA MET A 200 3.88 15.54 11.14
C MET A 200 2.52 15.15 11.76
N GLN A 201 2.48 14.36 12.84
CA GLN A 201 1.22 13.94 13.45
C GLN A 201 0.62 15.07 14.28
N TYR A 202 -0.67 15.35 14.07
CA TYR A 202 -1.43 16.27 14.93
C TYR A 202 -1.60 15.69 16.35
N PRO A 203 -1.76 16.54 17.39
CA PRO A 203 -2.01 16.07 18.76
C PRO A 203 -3.24 15.17 18.90
N ASN A 204 -4.25 15.35 18.04
CA ASN A 204 -5.44 14.49 18.02
C ASN A 204 -5.20 13.10 17.43
N GLY A 205 -4.03 12.86 16.82
CA GLY A 205 -3.63 11.57 16.23
C GLY A 205 -3.76 11.46 14.72
N SER A 206 -4.38 12.43 14.06
CA SER A 206 -4.45 12.49 12.59
C SER A 206 -3.17 13.07 11.96
N TRP A 207 -3.15 13.18 10.64
CA TRP A 207 -2.07 13.82 9.89
C TRP A 207 -2.64 14.79 8.84
N PRO A 208 -1.91 15.88 8.50
CA PRO A 208 -2.11 16.51 7.21
C PRO A 208 -1.72 15.51 6.12
N VAL A 209 -2.37 15.55 4.96
CA VAL A 209 -2.01 14.64 3.86
C VAL A 209 -0.67 15.04 3.22
N ARG A 210 -0.31 16.32 3.30
CA ARG A 210 0.92 16.89 2.74
C ARG A 210 1.49 17.92 3.71
N SER A 211 2.77 17.83 4.03
CA SER A 211 3.46 18.82 4.88
C SER A 211 4.95 18.90 4.56
N ASP A 212 5.53 20.09 4.68
CA ASP A 212 6.97 20.35 4.70
C ASP A 212 7.47 20.84 6.06
N PHE A 213 6.60 20.85 7.08
CA PHE A 213 6.89 21.38 8.41
C PHE A 213 6.52 20.40 9.53
N LYS A 214 7.21 20.55 10.66
CA LYS A 214 6.85 19.93 11.93
C LYS A 214 5.60 20.60 12.49
N ILE A 215 4.60 19.81 12.86
CA ILE A 215 3.39 20.33 13.51
C ILE A 215 3.78 20.89 14.89
N PRO A 216 3.53 22.18 15.19
CA PRO A 216 3.81 22.72 16.50
C PRO A 216 2.92 22.04 17.56
N ASP A 217 3.50 21.71 18.72
CA ASP A 217 2.75 21.13 19.86
C ASP A 217 1.54 22.00 20.31
N ALA A 218 1.51 23.28 19.93
CA ALA A 218 0.54 24.29 20.36
C ALA A 218 -0.69 24.49 19.43
N LEU A 219 -0.97 23.58 18.50
CA LEU A 219 -2.17 23.54 17.65
C LEU A 219 -2.72 22.10 17.68
N THR A 220 -3.99 21.76 17.91
CA THR A 220 -5.29 22.44 17.92
C THR A 220 -6.17 21.77 18.99
N ASN A 221 -7.07 22.52 19.63
CA ASN A 221 -8.18 21.93 20.38
C ASN A 221 -9.16 21.33 19.37
N SER A 222 -8.85 20.16 18.82
CA SER A 222 -9.87 19.43 18.07
C SER A 222 -11.00 19.08 19.03
N ALA A 223 -12.23 19.00 18.53
CA ALA A 223 -13.30 18.42 19.33
C ALA A 223 -12.88 17.03 19.83
N TRP A 224 -13.35 16.65 21.01
CA TRP A 224 -13.04 15.36 21.62
C TRP A 224 -13.80 14.20 20.95
N ARG A 225 -14.88 14.50 20.21
CA ARG A 225 -15.68 13.57 19.41
C ARG A 225 -16.33 14.26 18.22
N ALA A 226 -16.52 13.52 17.13
CA ALA A 226 -17.25 13.95 15.96
C ALA A 226 -18.74 14.20 16.24
N ARG A 227 -19.29 15.15 15.50
CA ARG A 227 -20.70 15.52 15.53
C ARG A 227 -21.18 15.89 14.13
N TYR A 228 -22.49 15.92 13.92
CA TYR A 228 -23.05 16.49 12.71
C TYR A 228 -22.92 18.02 12.73
N PRO A 229 -22.56 18.65 11.61
CA PRO A 229 -22.69 20.10 11.49
C PRO A 229 -24.17 20.48 11.59
N ALA A 230 -24.47 21.62 12.20
CA ALA A 230 -25.86 22.09 12.33
C ALA A 230 -26.54 22.28 10.95
N GLU A 231 -25.76 22.74 9.97
CA GLU A 231 -26.14 22.84 8.57
C GLU A 231 -24.90 22.55 7.71
N TRP A 232 -25.10 22.05 6.49
CA TRP A 232 -24.02 21.89 5.53
C TRP A 232 -24.46 22.33 4.12
N SER A 233 -23.52 22.91 3.39
CA SER A 233 -23.79 23.49 2.07
C SER A 233 -24.08 22.40 1.03
N ARG A 234 -25.19 22.51 0.32
CA ARG A 234 -25.55 21.63 -0.82
C ARG A 234 -24.79 21.96 -2.11
N THR A 235 -23.98 23.01 -2.10
CA THR A 235 -23.03 23.36 -3.15
C THR A 235 -21.60 23.26 -2.62
N TYR A 236 -20.65 22.95 -3.50
CA TYR A 236 -19.24 22.80 -3.13
C TYR A 236 -18.68 24.01 -2.38
N VAL A 237 -17.99 23.73 -1.27
CA VAL A 237 -17.17 24.68 -0.52
C VAL A 237 -15.76 24.12 -0.45
N GLU A 238 -14.78 24.84 -0.96
CA GLU A 238 -13.38 24.41 -0.88
C GLU A 238 -12.90 24.41 0.58
N PRO A 239 -12.36 23.29 1.08
CA PRO A 239 -11.79 23.23 2.42
C PRO A 239 -10.66 24.25 2.57
N ALA A 240 -10.68 24.99 3.68
CA ALA A 240 -9.67 26.00 3.99
C ALA A 240 -9.20 25.84 5.44
N GLY A 241 -7.94 26.18 5.68
CA GLY A 241 -7.32 26.05 7.01
C GLY A 241 -6.96 24.60 7.33
N GLU A 242 -7.02 24.27 8.62
CA GLU A 242 -6.74 22.93 9.12
C GLU A 242 -7.96 22.01 8.96
N PHE A 243 -7.73 20.80 8.46
CA PHE A 243 -8.73 19.75 8.34
C PHE A 243 -8.06 18.39 8.47
N TYR A 244 -8.84 17.39 8.88
CA TYR A 244 -8.38 16.03 9.12
C TYR A 244 -8.96 15.08 8.08
N ILE A 245 -8.14 14.18 7.58
CA ILE A 245 -8.49 13.31 6.45
C ILE A 245 -8.39 11.84 6.87
N THR A 246 -9.42 11.08 6.55
CA THR A 246 -9.43 9.61 6.57
C THR A 246 -9.40 9.02 5.16
N ASN A 247 -9.67 9.86 4.14
CA ASN A 247 -9.69 9.53 2.73
C ASN A 247 -8.47 8.71 2.29
N ASP A 248 -8.69 7.82 1.32
CA ASP A 248 -7.64 7.05 0.63
C ASP A 248 -6.78 6.22 1.56
N HIS A 249 -7.40 5.70 2.63
CA HIS A 249 -6.73 4.89 3.64
C HIS A 249 -5.56 5.56 4.36
N VAL A 250 -5.43 6.89 4.29
CA VAL A 250 -4.25 7.60 4.79
C VAL A 250 -3.92 7.23 6.24
N VAL A 251 -4.94 7.12 7.11
CA VAL A 251 -4.76 6.76 8.52
C VAL A 251 -4.45 5.27 8.69
N ARG A 252 -5.15 4.39 7.97
CA ARG A 252 -4.95 2.92 8.02
C ARG A 252 -3.54 2.54 7.59
N ASP A 253 -3.09 3.05 6.46
CA ASP A 253 -1.80 2.69 5.88
C ASP A 253 -0.65 3.26 6.73
N THR A 254 -0.85 4.43 7.34
CA THR A 254 0.09 4.99 8.33
C THR A 254 0.15 4.16 9.62
N ILE A 255 -1.00 3.70 10.15
CA ILE A 255 -1.07 2.77 11.30
C ILE A 255 -0.29 1.49 10.97
N ARG A 256 -0.57 0.85 9.84
CA ARG A 256 0.10 -0.40 9.42
C ARG A 256 1.61 -0.24 9.33
N MET A 257 2.05 0.87 8.73
CA MET A 257 3.46 1.19 8.59
C MET A 257 4.14 1.40 9.95
N PHE A 258 3.52 2.13 10.89
CA PHE A 258 4.06 2.31 12.24
C PHE A 258 4.03 1.04 13.10
N LEU A 259 3.01 0.17 12.94
CA LEU A 259 3.00 -1.14 13.59
C LEU A 259 4.15 -2.02 13.09
N LEU A 260 4.42 -2.02 11.78
CA LEU A 260 5.58 -2.69 11.19
C LEU A 260 6.91 -2.11 11.74
N ALA A 261 7.01 -0.79 11.85
CA ALA A 261 8.18 -0.13 12.41
C ALA A 261 8.38 -0.49 13.89
N ALA A 262 7.29 -0.52 14.68
CA ALA A 262 7.31 -0.91 16.09
C ALA A 262 7.79 -2.35 16.28
N ASP A 263 7.34 -3.28 15.42
CA ASP A 263 7.80 -4.67 15.46
C ASP A 263 9.26 -4.81 15.04
N THR A 264 9.68 -4.07 14.01
CA THR A 264 11.03 -4.18 13.43
C THR A 264 12.10 -3.53 14.30
N TYR A 265 11.86 -2.29 14.73
CA TYR A 265 12.85 -1.47 15.43
C TYR A 265 12.69 -1.46 16.94
N ARG A 266 11.55 -1.94 17.46
CA ARG A 266 11.25 -2.01 18.89
C ARG A 266 11.31 -0.65 19.61
N GLU A 267 11.08 0.44 18.89
CA GLU A 267 10.99 1.78 19.45
C GLU A 267 9.58 2.08 19.96
N PRO A 268 9.38 2.37 21.27
CA PRO A 268 8.06 2.58 21.86
C PRO A 268 7.25 3.70 21.21
N ALA A 269 7.93 4.72 20.68
CA ALA A 269 7.30 5.85 20.01
C ALA A 269 6.46 5.45 18.80
N TYR A 270 6.86 4.40 18.06
CA TYR A 270 6.13 3.96 16.87
C TYR A 270 4.77 3.34 17.23
N LEU A 271 4.72 2.45 18.24
CA LEU A 271 3.44 1.91 18.71
C LEU A 271 2.56 3.00 19.34
N ALA A 272 3.15 3.92 20.10
CA ALA A 272 2.41 5.06 20.66
C ALA A 272 1.77 5.94 19.57
N THR A 273 2.44 6.09 18.44
CA THR A 273 1.96 6.89 17.30
C THR A 273 0.80 6.21 16.58
N ALA A 274 0.91 4.90 16.34
CA ALA A 274 -0.21 4.10 15.83
C ALA A 274 -1.43 4.14 16.77
N ARG A 275 -1.20 4.09 18.08
CA ARG A 275 -2.27 4.22 19.10
C ARG A 275 -2.98 5.57 19.04
N ARG A 276 -2.24 6.67 18.94
CA ARG A 276 -2.83 8.02 18.80
C ARG A 276 -3.71 8.12 17.54
N ALA A 277 -3.29 7.51 16.44
CA ALA A 277 -4.12 7.42 15.24
C ALA A 277 -5.40 6.60 15.47
N GLY A 278 -5.33 5.54 16.26
CA GLY A 278 -6.52 4.83 16.74
C GLY A 278 -7.43 5.69 17.61
N ASP A 279 -6.87 6.52 18.49
CA ASP A 279 -7.62 7.47 19.32
C ASP A 279 -8.35 8.50 18.44
N PHE A 280 -7.69 9.00 17.39
CA PHE A 280 -8.32 9.85 16.37
C PHE A 280 -9.50 9.13 15.72
N LEU A 281 -9.33 7.89 15.23
CA LEU A 281 -10.43 7.16 14.58
C LEU A 281 -11.62 6.97 15.52
N LEU A 282 -11.39 6.60 16.79
CA LEU A 282 -12.45 6.47 17.78
C LEU A 282 -13.16 7.79 18.06
N ALA A 283 -12.43 8.91 18.08
CA ALA A 283 -13.00 10.25 18.25
C ALA A 283 -13.76 10.73 17.00
N ALA A 284 -13.25 10.45 15.80
CA ALA A 284 -13.80 10.89 14.53
C ALA A 284 -15.04 10.09 14.08
N ARG A 285 -15.38 9.00 14.77
CA ARG A 285 -16.59 8.22 14.49
C ARG A 285 -17.84 9.06 14.74
N LEU A 286 -18.73 9.12 13.75
CA LEU A 286 -19.97 9.89 13.86
C LEU A 286 -20.94 9.30 14.91
N PRO A 287 -21.96 10.08 15.34
CA PRO A 287 -22.92 9.66 16.35
C PRO A 287 -23.63 8.33 16.05
N GLU A 288 -24.18 7.70 17.09
CA GLU A 288 -24.82 6.36 17.05
C GLU A 288 -25.94 6.22 15.99
N SER A 289 -26.55 7.32 15.57
CA SER A 289 -27.54 7.31 14.49
C SER A 289 -26.95 6.86 13.14
N GLN A 290 -25.68 7.19 12.86
CA GLN A 290 -24.95 6.75 11.67
C GLN A 290 -23.44 6.65 11.99
N PRO A 291 -23.02 5.58 12.67
CA PRO A 291 -21.72 5.51 13.33
C PRO A 291 -20.55 5.16 12.39
N GLY A 292 -20.53 5.71 11.18
CA GLY A 292 -19.41 5.58 10.23
C GLY A 292 -18.43 6.76 10.29
N TRP A 293 -17.62 6.90 9.25
CA TRP A 293 -16.68 8.01 9.07
C TRP A 293 -16.91 8.74 7.75
N ALA A 294 -16.78 10.07 7.77
CA ALA A 294 -16.58 10.91 6.59
C ALA A 294 -15.13 10.87 6.09
N GLN A 295 -14.91 11.35 4.87
CA GLN A 295 -13.57 11.50 4.26
C GLN A 295 -12.75 12.64 4.88
N THR A 296 -13.39 13.76 5.20
CA THR A 296 -12.74 15.01 5.63
C THR A 296 -13.52 15.65 6.77
N TYR A 297 -12.81 16.16 7.77
CA TYR A 297 -13.35 16.82 8.94
C TYR A 297 -12.71 18.19 9.17
N ASN A 298 -13.47 19.14 9.71
CA ASN A 298 -12.91 20.37 10.27
C ASN A 298 -12.30 20.13 11.68
N PRO A 299 -11.70 21.15 12.32
CA PRO A 299 -11.16 21.03 13.68
C PRO A 299 -12.20 20.62 14.74
N ASP A 300 -13.48 20.92 14.53
CA ASP A 300 -14.59 20.52 15.40
C ASP A 300 -15.05 19.06 15.18
N LEU A 301 -14.32 18.28 14.36
CA LEU A 301 -14.67 16.92 13.94
C LEU A 301 -16.07 16.83 13.29
N GLU A 302 -16.45 17.86 12.55
CA GLU A 302 -17.65 17.83 11.70
C GLU A 302 -17.25 17.46 10.27
N PRO A 303 -18.00 16.57 9.60
CA PRO A 303 -17.82 16.30 8.18
C PRO A 303 -17.88 17.60 7.36
N ILE A 304 -16.89 17.78 6.48
CA ILE A 304 -16.84 18.88 5.51
C ILE A 304 -16.62 18.34 4.11
N TRP A 305 -16.69 19.23 3.12
CA TRP A 305 -16.36 18.89 1.73
C TRP A 305 -14.90 18.42 1.61
N GLY A 306 -14.63 17.56 0.63
CA GLY A 306 -13.30 17.27 0.10
C GLY A 306 -13.14 18.00 -1.23
N ARG A 307 -13.02 17.25 -2.33
CA ARG A 307 -13.15 17.77 -3.69
C ARG A 307 -14.63 18.06 -4.06
N LYS A 308 -14.86 18.63 -5.25
CA LYS A 308 -16.20 18.96 -5.77
C LYS A 308 -17.21 17.82 -5.81
N PHE A 309 -16.72 16.58 -5.80
CA PHE A 309 -17.51 15.34 -5.81
C PHE A 309 -17.42 14.56 -4.48
N GLU A 310 -16.97 15.20 -3.41
CA GLU A 310 -16.78 14.60 -2.09
C GLU A 310 -17.51 15.46 -1.03
N PRO A 311 -18.81 15.23 -0.83
CA PRO A 311 -19.64 16.07 0.03
C PRO A 311 -19.46 15.71 1.51
N PRO A 312 -19.89 16.58 2.44
CA PRO A 312 -20.09 16.22 3.84
C PRO A 312 -21.06 15.04 3.95
N ALA A 313 -20.53 13.84 4.17
CA ALA A 313 -21.28 12.59 4.14
C ALA A 313 -20.54 11.50 4.92
N ILE A 314 -21.27 10.46 5.33
CA ILE A 314 -20.63 9.22 5.77
C ILE A 314 -20.13 8.48 4.54
N ALA A 315 -18.86 8.09 4.53
CA ALA A 315 -18.22 7.40 3.43
C ALA A 315 -18.06 5.91 3.74
N ALA A 316 -18.69 5.03 2.94
CA ALA A 316 -18.68 3.59 3.21
C ALA A 316 -17.27 2.98 3.10
N TYR A 317 -16.51 3.40 2.10
CA TYR A 317 -15.12 2.96 1.92
C TYR A 317 -14.21 3.40 3.07
N GLU A 318 -14.32 4.65 3.54
CA GLU A 318 -13.51 5.11 4.67
C GLU A 318 -13.97 4.53 6.01
N THR A 319 -15.24 4.16 6.10
CA THR A 319 -15.74 3.37 7.23
C THR A 319 -15.11 1.98 7.24
N ALA A 320 -15.08 1.28 6.11
CA ALA A 320 -14.41 -0.03 5.99
C ALA A 320 -12.90 0.08 6.30
N SER A 321 -12.25 1.11 5.76
CA SER A 321 -10.84 1.46 6.02
C SER A 321 -10.56 1.65 7.52
N SER A 322 -11.44 2.39 8.21
CA SER A 322 -11.30 2.70 9.63
C SER A 322 -11.54 1.47 10.50
N ILE A 323 -12.54 0.63 10.16
CA ILE A 323 -12.73 -0.67 10.82
C ILE A 323 -11.48 -1.53 10.68
N GLU A 324 -10.93 -1.61 9.47
CA GLU A 324 -9.72 -2.40 9.23
C GLU A 324 -8.54 -1.88 10.05
N ALA A 325 -8.32 -0.57 10.11
CA ALA A 325 -7.27 0.04 10.94
C ALA A 325 -7.43 -0.30 12.44
N LEU A 326 -8.66 -0.26 12.96
CA LEU A 326 -8.97 -0.63 14.34
C LEU A 326 -8.75 -2.13 14.60
N LEU A 327 -9.05 -3.01 13.63
CA LEU A 327 -8.72 -4.43 13.72
C LEU A 327 -7.21 -4.67 13.77
N GLU A 328 -6.41 -3.98 12.95
CA GLU A 328 -4.94 -4.09 12.99
C GLU A 328 -4.38 -3.65 14.36
N LEU A 329 -4.92 -2.55 14.93
CA LEU A 329 -4.55 -2.10 16.26
C LEU A 329 -4.96 -3.09 17.35
N TYR A 330 -6.16 -3.65 17.26
CA TYR A 330 -6.62 -4.69 18.18
C TYR A 330 -5.70 -5.91 18.13
N ALA A 331 -5.38 -6.41 16.93
CA ALA A 331 -4.47 -7.54 16.75
C ALA A 331 -3.08 -7.27 17.33
N ALA A 332 -2.55 -6.06 17.14
CA ALA A 332 -1.21 -5.68 17.61
C ALA A 332 -1.14 -5.39 19.13
N THR A 333 -2.22 -4.96 19.76
CA THR A 333 -2.21 -4.45 21.14
C THR A 333 -3.04 -5.26 22.14
N GLY A 334 -4.02 -6.03 21.66
CA GLY A 334 -5.04 -6.68 22.49
C GLY A 334 -6.03 -5.70 23.15
N GLU A 335 -5.98 -4.39 22.84
CA GLU A 335 -6.83 -3.39 23.48
C GLU A 335 -8.28 -3.49 22.99
N ARG A 336 -9.15 -4.04 23.83
CA ARG A 336 -10.58 -4.27 23.52
C ARG A 336 -11.34 -3.04 23.04
N ARG A 337 -10.94 -1.84 23.46
CA ARG A 337 -11.56 -0.58 23.03
C ARG A 337 -11.58 -0.40 21.50
N TYR A 338 -10.60 -0.96 20.80
CA TYR A 338 -10.56 -0.91 19.34
C TYR A 338 -11.59 -1.85 18.73
N LEU A 339 -11.72 -3.08 19.28
CA LEU A 339 -12.75 -4.03 18.86
C LEU A 339 -14.16 -3.51 19.16
N GLU A 340 -14.41 -3.04 20.39
CA GLU A 340 -15.71 -2.47 20.81
C GLU A 340 -16.07 -1.18 20.04
N GLY A 341 -15.05 -0.47 19.52
CA GLY A 341 -15.24 0.66 18.63
C GLY A 341 -15.82 0.31 17.26
N ILE A 342 -15.71 -0.95 16.84
CA ILE A 342 -16.12 -1.45 15.51
C ILE A 342 -17.59 -1.89 15.47
N ASP A 343 -18.18 -2.35 16.57
CA ASP A 343 -19.53 -2.96 16.53
C ASP A 343 -20.59 -2.01 15.93
N PRO A 344 -20.65 -0.71 16.29
CA PRO A 344 -21.60 0.20 15.66
C PRO A 344 -21.39 0.42 14.15
N PRO A 345 -20.19 0.79 13.64
CA PRO A 345 -19.97 0.97 12.21
C PRO A 345 -20.13 -0.31 11.38
N ALA A 346 -19.76 -1.47 11.92
CA ALA A 346 -19.95 -2.75 11.22
C ALA A 346 -21.44 -3.01 10.95
N ARG A 347 -22.29 -2.82 11.98
CA ARG A 347 -23.76 -2.91 11.81
C ARG A 347 -24.30 -1.87 10.84
N TRP A 348 -23.77 -0.65 10.87
CA TRP A 348 -24.17 0.41 9.94
C TRP A 348 -23.85 0.03 8.49
N LEU A 349 -22.67 -0.54 8.21
CA LEU A 349 -22.31 -1.04 6.88
C LEU A 349 -23.28 -2.15 6.44
N GLU A 350 -23.58 -3.13 7.30
CA GLU A 350 -24.55 -4.19 6.97
C GLU A 350 -25.94 -3.63 6.62
N GLN A 351 -26.42 -2.65 7.38
CA GLN A 351 -27.73 -2.03 7.18
C GLN A 351 -27.78 -1.09 5.97
N SER A 352 -26.65 -0.50 5.59
CA SER A 352 -26.56 0.47 4.49
C SER A 352 -26.32 -0.19 3.13
N ARG A 353 -26.20 -1.52 3.09
CA ARG A 353 -26.03 -2.28 1.85
C ARG A 353 -27.20 -2.04 0.90
N LEU A 354 -26.90 -1.69 -0.34
CA LEU A 354 -27.90 -1.45 -1.39
C LEU A 354 -28.61 -2.77 -1.77
N PRO A 355 -29.85 -2.72 -2.30
CA PRO A 355 -30.61 -3.90 -2.70
C PRO A 355 -29.86 -4.83 -3.66
N GLU A 356 -29.01 -4.26 -4.52
CA GLU A 356 -28.22 -5.01 -5.50
C GLU A 356 -26.93 -5.62 -4.92
N GLY A 357 -26.60 -5.33 -3.65
CA GLY A 357 -25.52 -5.98 -2.91
C GLY A 357 -24.23 -5.17 -2.72
N ASP A 358 -24.10 -3.99 -3.33
CA ASP A 358 -22.98 -3.05 -3.13
C ASP A 358 -23.30 -1.98 -2.06
N TRP A 359 -22.42 -1.00 -1.92
CA TRP A 359 -22.62 0.20 -1.14
C TRP A 359 -22.47 1.44 -2.00
N ALA A 360 -23.21 2.50 -1.66
CA ALA A 360 -22.90 3.82 -2.18
C ALA A 360 -21.58 4.31 -1.55
N ARG A 361 -20.84 5.15 -2.25
CA ARG A 361 -19.64 5.78 -1.70
C ARG A 361 -20.01 6.68 -0.52
N PHE A 362 -21.08 7.46 -0.67
CA PHE A 362 -21.53 8.47 0.27
C PHE A 362 -22.97 8.25 0.73
N TYR A 363 -23.22 8.48 2.01
CA TYR A 363 -24.54 8.47 2.63
C TYR A 363 -24.79 9.81 3.31
N GLU A 364 -25.96 10.39 3.06
CA GLU A 364 -26.38 11.67 3.58
C GLU A 364 -26.42 11.66 5.11
N LEU A 365 -25.88 12.72 5.71
CA LEU A 365 -25.91 12.94 7.15
C LEU A 365 -27.38 12.92 7.64
N GLU A 366 -27.59 12.24 8.76
CA GLU A 366 -28.85 12.03 9.48
C GLU A 366 -29.90 11.17 8.77
N THR A 367 -29.99 11.17 7.43
CA THR A 367 -31.06 10.44 6.70
C THR A 367 -30.66 9.05 6.22
N ASN A 368 -29.35 8.79 6.10
CA ASN A 368 -28.75 7.57 5.57
C ASN A 368 -29.13 7.25 4.13
N ARG A 369 -29.56 8.25 3.36
CA ARG A 369 -29.85 8.08 1.94
C ARG A 369 -28.54 8.11 1.14
N PRO A 370 -28.34 7.21 0.18
CA PRO A 370 -27.23 7.32 -0.77
C PRO A 370 -27.14 8.71 -1.40
N LEU A 371 -25.91 9.23 -1.53
CA LEU A 371 -25.60 10.47 -2.21
C LEU A 371 -24.71 10.21 -3.43
N TYR A 372 -25.07 10.86 -4.53
CA TYR A 372 -24.37 10.83 -5.81
C TYR A 372 -24.28 12.26 -6.36
N PHE A 373 -23.66 12.38 -7.52
CA PHE A 373 -23.61 13.60 -8.30
C PHE A 373 -24.17 13.33 -9.70
N ASP A 374 -24.85 14.32 -10.28
CA ASP A 374 -25.13 14.30 -11.72
C ASP A 374 -23.89 14.75 -12.53
N ALA A 375 -24.03 14.81 -13.85
CA ALA A 375 -22.96 15.23 -14.76
C ALA A 375 -22.49 16.69 -14.54
N ASP A 376 -23.32 17.54 -13.90
CA ASP A 376 -23.02 18.94 -13.56
C ASP A 376 -22.50 19.09 -12.13
N TYR A 377 -22.17 17.98 -11.45
CA TYR A 377 -21.75 17.93 -10.06
C TYR A 377 -22.75 18.56 -9.08
N GLN A 378 -24.05 18.42 -9.35
CA GLN A 378 -25.08 18.69 -8.35
C GLN A 378 -25.40 17.44 -7.55
N ILE A 379 -25.62 17.61 -6.26
CA ILE A 379 -25.98 16.48 -5.37
C ILE A 379 -27.33 15.91 -5.77
N THR A 380 -27.38 14.59 -5.90
CA THR A 380 -28.60 13.82 -6.18
C THR A 380 -28.62 12.53 -5.35
N HIS A 381 -29.78 11.89 -5.29
CA HIS A 381 -29.95 10.55 -4.71
C HIS A 381 -30.10 9.46 -5.77
N ASP A 382 -30.05 9.83 -7.05
CA ASP A 382 -30.04 8.92 -8.18
C ASP A 382 -28.60 8.68 -8.64
N GLY A 383 -28.15 7.43 -8.58
CA GLY A 383 -26.80 7.04 -9.02
C GLY A 383 -26.71 6.71 -10.52
N GLY A 384 -27.82 6.76 -11.27
CA GLY A 384 -27.87 6.36 -12.67
C GLY A 384 -27.03 7.22 -13.62
N GLU A 385 -26.76 8.48 -13.26
CA GLU A 385 -25.99 9.44 -14.07
C GLU A 385 -24.69 9.88 -13.37
N ALA A 386 -24.20 9.09 -12.41
CA ALA A 386 -22.98 9.40 -11.69
C ALA A 386 -21.77 9.44 -12.64
N PRO A 387 -20.84 10.40 -12.48
CA PRO A 387 -19.64 10.47 -13.32
C PRO A 387 -18.82 9.16 -13.29
N ASP A 388 -18.39 8.72 -14.46
CA ASP A 388 -17.73 7.41 -14.69
C ASP A 388 -16.26 7.34 -14.25
N HIS A 389 -15.64 8.49 -13.99
CA HIS A 389 -14.25 8.59 -13.56
C HIS A 389 -14.06 8.47 -12.04
N TYR A 390 -15.14 8.27 -11.27
CA TYR A 390 -15.10 8.11 -9.82
C TYR A 390 -16.08 7.03 -9.36
N SER A 391 -15.62 6.14 -8.48
CA SER A 391 -16.41 4.99 -8.02
C SER A 391 -17.40 5.41 -6.92
N PHE A 392 -18.58 5.90 -7.33
CA PHE A 392 -19.67 6.26 -6.42
C PHE A 392 -20.43 5.06 -5.85
N ARG A 393 -20.13 3.85 -6.32
CA ARG A 393 -20.72 2.61 -5.84
C ARG A 393 -19.70 1.49 -5.97
N GLY A 394 -19.68 0.59 -5.00
CA GLY A 394 -18.80 -0.59 -5.07
C GLY A 394 -18.85 -1.45 -3.82
N SER A 395 -18.14 -2.58 -3.88
CA SER A 395 -18.00 -3.49 -2.72
C SER A 395 -17.06 -2.93 -1.65
N PHE A 396 -16.09 -2.09 -2.07
CA PHE A 396 -15.17 -1.38 -1.17
C PHE A 396 -14.40 -2.27 -0.18
N GLY A 397 -14.27 -3.56 -0.46
CA GLY A 397 -13.68 -4.54 0.46
C GLY A 397 -14.50 -4.81 1.73
N ILE A 398 -15.70 -4.21 1.86
CA ILE A 398 -16.57 -4.30 3.05
C ILE A 398 -16.87 -5.76 3.44
N PRO A 399 -17.20 -6.68 2.52
CA PRO A 399 -17.45 -8.07 2.91
C PRO A 399 -16.27 -8.74 3.63
N SER A 400 -15.04 -8.50 3.17
CA SER A 400 -13.82 -9.07 3.78
C SER A 400 -13.55 -8.48 5.16
N VAL A 401 -13.67 -7.15 5.28
CA VAL A 401 -13.47 -6.46 6.56
C VAL A 401 -14.49 -6.88 7.61
N LEU A 402 -15.77 -7.02 7.22
CA LEU A 402 -16.81 -7.50 8.13
C LEU A 402 -16.57 -8.94 8.57
N GLU A 403 -16.05 -9.79 7.68
CA GLU A 403 -15.70 -11.17 8.04
C GLU A 403 -14.54 -11.23 9.03
N ARG A 404 -13.46 -10.46 8.79
CA ARG A 404 -12.36 -10.33 9.75
C ARG A 404 -12.83 -9.83 11.12
N TYR A 405 -13.77 -8.89 11.13
CA TYR A 405 -14.36 -8.40 12.37
C TYR A 405 -15.15 -9.51 13.11
N ARG A 406 -15.97 -10.31 12.42
CA ARG A 406 -16.70 -11.42 13.06
C ARG A 406 -15.76 -12.44 13.69
N GLN A 407 -14.72 -12.83 12.96
CA GLN A 407 -13.67 -13.73 13.48
C GLN A 407 -13.04 -13.16 14.76
N ALA A 408 -12.66 -11.87 14.75
CA ALA A 408 -12.11 -11.20 15.92
C ALA A 408 -13.10 -11.16 17.11
N ALA A 409 -14.37 -10.87 16.84
CA ALA A 409 -15.43 -10.80 17.83
C ALA A 409 -15.72 -12.16 18.49
N ASP A 410 -15.59 -13.24 17.73
CA ASP A 410 -15.71 -14.63 18.21
C ASP A 410 -14.49 -15.11 19.00
N GLY A 411 -13.48 -14.25 19.17
CA GLY A 411 -12.27 -14.54 19.93
C GLY A 411 -11.24 -15.36 19.16
N GLU A 412 -11.39 -15.47 17.84
CA GLU A 412 -10.34 -16.03 17.00
C GLU A 412 -9.11 -15.13 17.07
N VAL A 413 -7.93 -15.75 17.18
CA VAL A 413 -6.68 -15.01 17.10
C VAL A 413 -6.60 -14.48 15.68
N LEU A 414 -6.76 -13.16 15.55
CA LEU A 414 -6.25 -12.42 14.40
C LEU A 414 -4.73 -12.60 14.42
N ALA A 415 -4.25 -13.73 13.91
CA ALA A 415 -2.86 -13.82 13.51
C ALA A 415 -2.62 -12.67 12.52
N GLY A 416 -1.36 -12.31 12.23
CA GLY A 416 -0.99 -11.30 11.24
C GLY A 416 -1.51 -11.54 9.82
N GLN A 417 -2.53 -12.39 9.62
CA GLN A 417 -3.51 -12.46 8.54
C GLN A 417 -4.10 -11.09 8.20
N ALA A 418 -3.27 -10.18 7.71
CA ALA A 418 -3.62 -9.39 6.57
C ALA A 418 -3.83 -10.38 5.41
N ASP A 419 -5.03 -10.96 5.38
CA ASP A 419 -5.64 -11.51 4.17
C ASP A 419 -4.64 -12.40 3.39
N VAL A 420 -4.25 -13.56 3.94
CA VAL A 420 -3.36 -14.50 3.22
C VAL A 420 -4.10 -14.94 1.96
N SER A 421 -3.69 -14.42 0.79
CA SER A 421 -4.26 -14.89 -0.47
C SER A 421 -4.01 -16.40 -0.55
N PRO A 422 -5.02 -17.19 -0.96
CA PRO A 422 -4.83 -18.62 -1.13
C PRO A 422 -3.61 -18.85 -2.03
N VAL A 423 -2.78 -19.82 -1.66
CA VAL A 423 -1.66 -20.25 -2.50
C VAL A 423 -2.23 -20.60 -3.87
N PRO A 424 -1.71 -20.02 -4.97
CA PRO A 424 -2.22 -20.32 -6.31
C PRO A 424 -2.17 -21.82 -6.60
N SER A 425 -3.14 -22.32 -7.36
CA SER A 425 -3.10 -23.70 -7.85
C SER A 425 -2.08 -23.87 -8.98
N ASP A 426 -1.71 -25.12 -9.29
CA ASP A 426 -0.87 -25.41 -10.46
C ASP A 426 -1.46 -24.80 -11.76
N ALA A 427 -2.79 -24.82 -11.90
CA ALA A 427 -3.48 -24.23 -13.04
C ALA A 427 -3.34 -22.70 -13.09
N ASP A 428 -3.36 -22.02 -11.93
CA ASP A 428 -3.12 -20.58 -11.86
C ASP A 428 -1.68 -20.25 -12.26
N VAL A 429 -0.71 -21.05 -11.82
CA VAL A 429 0.70 -20.90 -12.19
C VAL A 429 0.92 -21.13 -13.68
N GLU A 430 0.30 -22.17 -14.26
CA GLU A 430 0.33 -22.42 -15.69
C GLU A 430 -0.29 -21.26 -16.49
N ALA A 431 -1.40 -20.70 -16.01
CA ALA A 431 -2.03 -19.53 -16.64
C ALA A 431 -1.14 -18.28 -16.57
N ILE A 432 -0.59 -17.96 -15.39
CA ILE A 432 0.29 -16.81 -15.18
C ILE A 432 1.55 -16.92 -16.06
N THR A 433 2.19 -18.08 -16.07
CA THR A 433 3.42 -18.29 -16.85
C THR A 433 3.15 -18.42 -18.35
N GLY A 434 2.01 -18.98 -18.74
CA GLY A 434 1.57 -19.09 -20.13
C GLY A 434 1.15 -17.76 -20.76
N ALA A 435 0.83 -16.74 -19.95
CA ALA A 435 0.49 -15.39 -20.40
C ALA A 435 1.71 -14.51 -20.71
N LEU A 436 2.93 -14.98 -20.48
CA LEU A 436 4.15 -14.27 -20.84
C LEU A 436 4.36 -14.29 -22.36
N ASP A 437 4.72 -13.15 -22.94
CA ASP A 437 5.14 -13.08 -24.34
C ASP A 437 6.55 -13.68 -24.56
N ASP A 438 7.03 -13.65 -25.82
CA ASP A 438 8.35 -14.15 -26.19
C ASP A 438 9.52 -13.37 -25.55
N GLN A 439 9.23 -12.19 -25.00
CA GLN A 439 10.13 -11.37 -24.21
C GLN A 439 9.91 -11.54 -22.70
N GLY A 440 9.09 -12.49 -22.25
CA GLY A 440 8.86 -12.73 -20.83
C GLY A 440 8.15 -11.57 -20.12
N ARG A 441 7.22 -10.90 -20.81
CA ARG A 441 6.42 -9.78 -20.28
C ARG A 441 4.95 -10.18 -20.19
N TRP A 442 4.25 -9.67 -19.16
CA TRP A 442 2.79 -9.67 -19.12
C TRP A 442 2.27 -8.43 -19.83
N VAL A 443 1.78 -8.60 -21.06
CA VAL A 443 1.24 -7.53 -21.89
C VAL A 443 -0.29 -7.66 -21.93
N GLU A 444 -0.98 -6.61 -21.52
CA GLU A 444 -2.44 -6.49 -21.48
C GLU A 444 -2.83 -5.29 -22.33
N ASP A 445 -3.65 -5.48 -23.36
CA ASP A 445 -4.12 -4.40 -24.26
C ASP A 445 -3.00 -3.51 -24.83
N GLY A 446 -1.84 -4.10 -25.14
CA GLY A 446 -0.68 -3.39 -25.69
C GLY A 446 0.15 -2.63 -24.65
N LEU A 447 -0.13 -2.82 -23.36
CA LEU A 447 0.54 -2.16 -22.25
C LEU A 447 1.20 -3.17 -21.31
N ILE A 448 2.31 -2.76 -20.68
CA ILE A 448 2.90 -3.47 -19.54
C ILE A 448 2.47 -2.73 -18.28
N HIS A 449 1.88 -3.47 -17.33
CA HIS A 449 1.36 -2.92 -16.09
C HIS A 449 2.21 -3.38 -14.89
N SER A 450 2.75 -2.43 -14.13
CA SER A 450 3.43 -2.74 -12.85
C SER A 450 2.46 -3.40 -11.87
N GLY A 451 1.18 -3.05 -11.92
CA GLY A 451 0.12 -3.77 -11.20
C GLY A 451 0.15 -5.27 -11.50
N SER A 452 -0.01 -5.66 -12.76
CA SER A 452 0.03 -7.07 -13.19
C SER A 452 1.34 -7.77 -12.85
N PHE A 453 2.47 -7.08 -13.03
CA PHE A 453 3.77 -7.60 -12.60
C PHE A 453 3.80 -7.92 -11.10
N VAL A 454 3.38 -6.97 -10.25
CA VAL A 454 3.33 -7.15 -8.80
C VAL A 454 2.42 -8.32 -8.44
N ARG A 455 1.21 -8.43 -9.02
CA ARG A 455 0.29 -9.56 -8.73
C ARG A 455 0.87 -10.90 -9.14
N ASN A 456 1.39 -10.98 -10.36
CA ASN A 456 1.85 -12.25 -10.91
C ASN A 456 3.14 -12.72 -10.22
N LEU A 457 4.09 -11.82 -9.97
CA LEU A 457 5.30 -12.16 -9.24
C LEU A 457 5.00 -12.56 -7.79
N ALA A 458 4.09 -11.86 -7.13
CA ALA A 458 3.60 -12.22 -5.80
C ALA A 458 2.97 -13.62 -5.76
N ALA A 459 2.08 -13.92 -6.71
CA ALA A 459 1.44 -15.24 -6.81
C ALA A 459 2.48 -16.35 -7.03
N LEU A 460 3.41 -16.16 -7.97
CA LEU A 460 4.48 -17.12 -8.23
C LEU A 460 5.43 -17.29 -7.02
N ALA A 461 5.71 -16.21 -6.28
CA ALA A 461 6.49 -16.27 -5.06
C ALA A 461 5.77 -17.09 -3.98
N SER A 462 4.47 -16.84 -3.76
CA SER A 462 3.65 -17.60 -2.81
C SER A 462 3.61 -19.09 -3.14
N PHE A 463 3.44 -19.44 -4.42
CA PHE A 463 3.50 -20.83 -4.87
C PHE A 463 4.86 -21.47 -4.57
N ALA A 464 5.95 -20.83 -5.00
CA ALA A 464 7.30 -21.36 -4.81
C ALA A 464 7.69 -21.48 -3.33
N ALA A 465 7.20 -20.59 -2.47
CA ALA A 465 7.41 -20.66 -1.04
C ALA A 465 6.64 -21.82 -0.40
N ALA A 466 5.39 -22.04 -0.81
CA ALA A 466 4.59 -23.17 -0.35
C ALA A 466 5.24 -24.52 -0.71
N GLU A 467 5.75 -24.68 -1.93
CA GLU A 467 6.47 -25.89 -2.34
C GLU A 467 7.73 -26.18 -1.50
N LYS A 468 8.37 -25.12 -1.00
CA LYS A 468 9.60 -25.20 -0.20
C LYS A 468 9.36 -25.20 1.31
N GLY A 469 8.10 -25.08 1.77
CA GLY A 469 7.79 -24.90 3.19
C GLY A 469 8.36 -23.61 3.78
N VAL A 470 8.54 -22.58 2.96
CA VAL A 470 9.00 -21.25 3.40
C VAL A 470 7.77 -20.39 3.71
N SER A 471 7.72 -19.81 4.91
CA SER A 471 6.69 -18.80 5.22
C SER A 471 7.06 -17.49 4.56
N LEU A 472 6.15 -16.93 3.78
CA LEU A 472 6.25 -15.55 3.35
C LEU A 472 5.49 -14.62 4.29
N PRO A 473 5.86 -13.33 4.38
CA PRO A 473 5.14 -12.39 5.22
C PRO A 473 3.90 -11.83 4.50
N ASP A 474 2.92 -11.35 5.25
CA ASP A 474 1.55 -11.08 4.78
C ASP A 474 1.38 -9.89 3.81
N TYR A 475 2.45 -9.16 3.49
CA TYR A 475 2.40 -7.97 2.62
C TYR A 475 2.45 -8.26 1.11
N ILE A 476 2.33 -9.52 0.71
CA ILE A 476 2.51 -9.96 -0.70
C ILE A 476 1.33 -9.57 -1.60
N ARG A 477 0.36 -8.81 -1.10
CA ARG A 477 -0.76 -8.36 -1.92
C ARG A 477 -0.40 -7.18 -2.82
N PRO A 478 -0.93 -7.17 -4.05
CA PRO A 478 -1.10 -5.93 -4.79
C PRO A 478 -2.01 -5.01 -3.98
N VAL A 479 -1.61 -3.77 -3.75
CA VAL A 479 -2.54 -2.72 -3.36
C VAL A 479 -3.57 -2.64 -4.48
N ARG A 480 -4.84 -2.96 -4.19
CA ARG A 480 -5.92 -2.74 -5.17
C ARG A 480 -5.97 -1.24 -5.43
N HIS A 481 -5.81 -0.85 -6.69
CA HIS A 481 -5.80 0.54 -7.08
C HIS A 481 -7.21 1.11 -6.91
N LYS A 482 -7.36 2.43 -6.72
CA LYS A 482 -8.65 3.12 -6.77
C LYS A 482 -9.47 2.84 -8.04
N LEU A 483 -8.79 2.41 -9.11
CA LEU A 483 -9.38 2.10 -10.41
C LEU A 483 -9.84 0.64 -10.52
N ASP A 484 -9.54 -0.20 -9.52
CA ASP A 484 -9.93 -1.61 -9.48
C ASP A 484 -11.30 -1.83 -8.80
N PHE A 485 -12.02 -0.74 -8.45
CA PHE A 485 -13.29 -0.77 -7.71
C PHE A 485 -14.42 -0.05 -8.40
#